data_AF-X1RC15-F1
#
_entry.id   AF-X1RC15-F1
#
_cell.length_a   1.000
_cell.length_b   1.000
_cell.length_c   1.000
_cell.angle_alpha   90.00
_cell.angle_beta   90.00
_cell.angle_gamma   90.00
#
_symmetry.space_group_name_H-M   'P 1'
#
loop_
_entity.id
_entity.type
_entity.pdbx_description
1 polymer ?
#
loop_
_entity_poly.entity_id
_entity_poly.type
_entity_poly.pdbx_seq_one_letter_code
_entity_poly.pdbx_strand_id
1 'polypeptide(L)'
;QAALANSVKQNVKEKLQKYYDRFMWDEIVQIERIENNFYAAELELNWFIYQGGLIETSRPFCIKRNGKLFNRKDASKWRFDPTLPQPETADTYQPLVELGRFNCRHWLKWITDEQAKEIKG
;
A
#
# COMPACT_ATOMS: atom_id res chain seq x y z
N GLN A 1 28.09 28.44 21.54
CA GLN A 1 26.95 27.79 22.20
C GLN A 1 25.61 28.08 21.49
N ALA A 2 25.28 29.32 21.11
CA ALA A 2 24.03 29.64 20.39
C ALA A 2 23.90 29.00 18.98
N ALA A 3 24.99 28.93 18.20
CA ALA A 3 24.97 28.31 16.87
C ALA A 3 24.64 26.80 16.91
N LEU A 4 25.14 26.09 17.93
CA LEU A 4 24.85 24.66 18.16
C LEU A 4 23.38 24.45 18.58
N ALA A 5 22.83 25.34 19.42
CA ALA A 5 21.41 25.26 19.80
C ALA A 5 20.47 25.49 18.60
N ASN A 6 20.83 26.41 17.70
CA ASN A 6 20.07 26.65 16.48
C ASN A 6 20.17 25.48 15.48
N SER A 7 21.36 24.88 15.30
CA SER A 7 21.49 23.71 14.43
C SER A 7 20.71 22.50 14.96
N VAL A 8 20.68 22.29 16.28
CA VAL A 8 19.88 21.24 16.91
C VAL A 8 18.39 21.48 16.69
N LYS A 9 17.88 22.70 16.91
CA LYS A 9 16.47 23.05 16.64
C LYS A 9 16.08 22.81 15.19
N GLN A 10 16.94 23.18 14.26
CA GLN A 10 16.72 22.97 12.83
C GLN A 10 16.66 21.47 12.49
N ASN A 11 17.60 20.66 12.99
CA ASN A 11 17.60 19.22 12.82
C ASN A 11 16.34 18.53 13.37
N VAL A 12 15.83 18.99 14.52
CA VAL A 12 14.58 18.48 15.10
C VAL A 12 13.40 18.80 14.18
N LYS A 13 13.30 20.04 13.69
CA LYS A 13 12.24 20.47 12.76
C LYS A 13 12.25 19.62 11.48
N GLU A 14 13.42 19.36 10.91
CA GLU A 14 13.54 18.55 9.68
C GLU A 14 13.13 17.09 9.88
N LYS A 15 13.51 16.49 11.02
CA LYS A 15 13.08 15.13 11.37
C LYS A 15 11.58 15.06 11.56
N LEU A 16 11.01 16.05 12.25
CA LEU A 16 9.57 16.15 12.48
C LEU A 16 8.81 16.31 11.16
N GLN A 17 9.27 17.19 10.28
CA GLN A 17 8.67 17.38 8.96
C GLN A 17 8.67 16.07 8.15
N LYS A 18 9.82 15.38 8.07
CA LYS A 18 9.92 14.08 7.37
C LYS A 18 8.99 13.02 7.94
N TYR A 19 8.77 13.03 9.25
CA TYR A 19 7.82 12.12 9.90
C TYR A 19 6.38 12.46 9.49
N TYR A 20 5.98 13.73 9.60
CA TYR A 20 4.65 14.19 9.20
C TYR A 20 4.38 13.95 7.72
N ASP A 21 5.33 14.24 6.84
CA ASP A 21 5.16 14.04 5.39
C ASP A 21 4.87 12.56 5.07
N ARG A 22 5.58 11.63 5.72
CA ARG A 22 5.35 10.19 5.56
C ARG A 22 4.00 9.75 6.11
N PHE A 23 3.65 10.22 7.30
CA PHE A 23 2.37 9.91 7.92
C PHE A 23 1.21 10.39 7.04
N MET A 24 1.23 11.66 6.63
CA MET A 24 0.20 12.24 5.77
C MET A 24 0.13 11.54 4.41
N TRP A 25 1.27 11.19 3.82
CA TRP A 25 1.32 10.43 2.57
C TRP A 25 0.62 9.07 2.69
N ASP A 26 0.88 8.36 3.79
CA ASP A 26 0.29 7.04 4.02
C ASP A 26 -1.25 7.12 4.20
N GLU A 27 -1.75 8.16 4.85
CA GLU A 27 -3.20 8.42 4.99
C GLU A 27 -3.85 8.76 3.65
N ILE A 28 -3.26 9.69 2.87
CA ILE A 28 -3.79 10.08 1.56
C ILE A 28 -3.90 8.87 0.62
N VAL A 29 -2.84 8.07 0.55
CA VAL A 29 -2.82 6.87 -0.30
C VAL A 29 -3.86 5.84 0.16
N GLN A 30 -4.13 5.71 1.46
CA GLN A 30 -5.20 4.83 1.95
C GLN A 30 -6.60 5.36 1.56
N ILE A 31 -6.83 6.67 1.64
CA ILE A 31 -8.09 7.30 1.19
C ILE A 31 -8.34 7.01 -0.29
N GLU A 32 -7.34 7.21 -1.15
CA GLU A 32 -7.46 6.90 -2.58
C GLU A 32 -7.81 5.43 -2.83
N ARG A 33 -7.23 4.51 -2.05
CA ARG A 33 -7.54 3.08 -2.14
C ARG A 33 -8.95 2.77 -1.65
N ILE A 34 -9.43 3.44 -0.59
CA ILE A 34 -10.81 3.30 -0.10
C ILE A 34 -11.79 3.74 -1.19
N GLU A 35 -11.59 4.91 -1.79
CA GLU A 35 -12.43 5.41 -2.89
C GLU A 35 -12.42 4.46 -4.08
N ASN A 36 -11.25 4.00 -4.50
CA ASN A 36 -11.11 3.05 -5.59
C ASN A 36 -11.80 1.71 -5.29
N ASN A 37 -11.70 1.21 -4.06
CA ASN A 37 -12.40 0.00 -3.63
C ASN A 37 -13.92 0.19 -3.56
N PHE A 38 -14.38 1.38 -3.18
CA PHE A 38 -15.80 1.74 -3.17
C PHE A 38 -16.36 1.69 -4.60
N TYR A 39 -15.74 2.39 -5.54
CA TYR A 39 -16.16 2.32 -6.95
C TYR A 39 -16.08 0.91 -7.53
N ALA A 40 -15.06 0.14 -7.18
CA ALA A 40 -14.96 -1.26 -7.60
C ALA A 40 -16.07 -2.14 -7.02
N ALA A 41 -16.57 -1.82 -5.82
CA ALA A 41 -17.71 -2.53 -5.24
C ALA A 41 -19.02 -2.15 -5.96
N GLU A 42 -19.25 -0.86 -6.21
CA GLU A 42 -20.40 -0.35 -6.98
C GLU A 42 -20.46 -0.94 -8.41
N LEU A 43 -19.30 -1.14 -9.03
CA LEU A 43 -19.17 -1.74 -10.36
C LEU A 43 -19.04 -3.27 -10.35
N GLU A 44 -19.19 -3.90 -9.17
CA GLU A 44 -19.09 -5.35 -8.98
C GLU A 44 -17.77 -5.99 -9.50
N LEU A 45 -16.68 -5.21 -9.51
CA LEU A 45 -15.36 -5.67 -9.93
C LEU A 45 -14.73 -6.55 -8.85
N ASN A 46 -14.35 -7.77 -9.25
CA ASN A 46 -13.79 -8.78 -8.35
C ASN A 46 -12.30 -9.06 -8.55
N TRP A 47 -11.75 -8.67 -9.69
CA TRP A 47 -10.36 -8.88 -10.07
C TRP A 47 -9.60 -7.56 -10.13
N PHE A 48 -8.31 -7.63 -9.81
CA PHE A 48 -7.43 -6.48 -9.86
C PHE A 48 -5.97 -6.88 -10.10
N ILE A 49 -5.21 -5.93 -10.64
CA ILE A 49 -3.75 -6.02 -10.75
C ILE A 49 -3.14 -5.20 -9.62
N TYR A 50 -2.20 -5.79 -8.88
CA TYR A 50 -1.44 -5.09 -7.84
C TYR A 50 -0.36 -4.22 -8.50
N GLN A 51 -0.64 -2.93 -8.71
CA GLN A 51 0.16 -2.03 -9.54
C GLN A 51 0.83 -0.93 -8.71
N GLY A 52 1.95 -0.36 -9.17
CA GLY A 52 2.70 0.68 -8.44
C GLY A 52 4.21 0.67 -8.71
N GLY A 53 4.73 -0.40 -9.32
CA GLY A 53 6.13 -0.52 -9.70
C GLY A 53 7.02 -0.99 -8.54
N LEU A 54 8.29 -1.22 -8.85
CA LEU A 54 9.31 -1.62 -7.88
C LEU A 54 10.40 -0.56 -7.82
N ILE A 55 10.87 -0.32 -6.60
CA ILE A 55 12.07 0.45 -6.28
C ILE A 55 13.08 -0.46 -5.57
N GLU A 56 14.33 0.01 -5.43
CA GLU A 56 15.42 -0.74 -4.79
C GLU A 56 15.04 -1.26 -3.39
N THR A 57 14.31 -0.47 -2.61
CA THR A 57 13.89 -0.80 -1.24
C THR A 57 12.50 -1.45 -1.16
N SER A 58 12.02 -2.06 -2.25
CA SER A 58 10.72 -2.75 -2.25
C SER A 58 10.72 -3.94 -1.29
N ARG A 59 9.62 -4.12 -0.57
CA ARG A 59 9.47 -5.23 0.38
C ARG A 59 9.18 -6.54 -0.34
N PRO A 60 9.59 -7.69 0.22
CA PRO A 60 9.24 -9.01 -0.34
C PRO A 60 7.74 -9.17 -0.60
N PHE A 61 6.89 -8.63 0.28
CA PHE A 61 5.43 -8.62 0.10
C PHE A 61 4.99 -7.97 -1.22
N CYS A 62 5.54 -6.78 -1.52
CA CYS A 62 5.21 -6.02 -2.71
C CYS A 62 5.82 -6.66 -3.96
N ILE A 63 7.08 -7.11 -3.88
CA ILE A 63 7.78 -7.79 -4.98
C ILE A 63 7.00 -9.03 -5.43
N LYS A 64 6.52 -9.83 -4.48
CA LYS A 64 5.74 -11.04 -4.76
C LYS A 64 4.45 -10.75 -5.54
N ARG A 65 3.89 -9.54 -5.44
CA ARG A 65 2.57 -9.17 -5.96
C ARG A 65 2.61 -8.21 -7.15
N ASN A 66 3.66 -7.39 -7.29
CA ASN A 66 3.73 -6.34 -8.29
C ASN A 66 3.45 -6.86 -9.71
N GLY A 67 2.46 -6.27 -10.37
CA GLY A 67 2.02 -6.60 -11.72
C GLY A 67 1.19 -7.88 -11.83
N LYS A 68 0.90 -8.57 -10.72
CA LYS A 68 0.13 -9.83 -10.75
C LYS A 68 -1.36 -9.59 -10.56
N LEU A 69 -2.12 -10.50 -11.16
CA LEU A 69 -3.57 -10.57 -11.09
C LEU A 69 -4.02 -11.30 -9.83
N PHE A 70 -4.98 -10.73 -9.11
CA PHE A 70 -5.60 -11.30 -7.93
C PHE A 70 -7.10 -11.02 -7.92
N ASN A 71 -7.83 -11.74 -7.07
CA ASN A 71 -9.19 -11.38 -6.68
C ASN A 71 -9.27 -11.10 -5.18
N ARG A 72 -10.47 -10.68 -4.73
CA ARG A 72 -10.78 -10.41 -3.31
C ARG A 72 -10.45 -11.59 -2.37
N LYS A 73 -10.69 -12.83 -2.82
CA LYS A 73 -10.41 -14.07 -2.06
C LYS A 73 -8.91 -14.38 -1.98
N ASP A 74 -8.11 -13.95 -2.96
CA ASP A 74 -6.66 -14.05 -2.89
C ASP A 74 -6.10 -13.02 -1.89
N ALA A 75 -6.61 -11.79 -1.96
CA ALA A 75 -6.25 -10.72 -1.04
C ALA A 75 -6.58 -11.04 0.43
N SER A 76 -7.72 -11.67 0.71
CA SER A 76 -8.10 -12.04 2.09
C SER A 76 -7.11 -12.98 2.77
N LYS A 77 -6.30 -13.71 1.99
CA LYS A 77 -5.25 -14.62 2.51
C LYS A 77 -3.94 -13.90 2.83
N TRP A 78 -3.77 -12.64 2.41
CA TRP A 78 -2.50 -11.93 2.58
C TRP A 78 -2.15 -11.65 4.04
N ARG A 79 -3.13 -11.63 4.95
CA ARG A 79 -2.89 -11.59 6.41
C ARG A 79 -2.03 -12.74 6.92
N PHE A 80 -1.99 -13.86 6.20
CA PHE A 80 -1.19 -15.05 6.55
C PHE A 80 0.15 -15.11 5.80
N ASP A 81 0.46 -14.10 4.98
CA ASP A 81 1.72 -14.09 4.25
C ASP A 81 2.86 -13.72 5.22
N PRO A 82 3.90 -14.57 5.38
CA PRO A 82 5.01 -14.29 6.28
C PRO A 82 5.84 -13.07 5.88
N THR A 83 5.65 -12.56 4.66
CA THR A 83 6.30 -11.34 4.18
C THR A 83 5.53 -10.06 4.49
N LEU A 84 4.30 -10.16 5.02
CA LEU A 84 3.48 -8.99 5.38
C LEU A 84 4.22 -8.12 6.42
N PRO A 85 4.41 -6.82 6.15
CA PRO A 85 4.97 -5.91 7.15
C PRO A 85 4.07 -5.82 8.37
N GLN A 86 4.64 -5.64 9.56
CA GLN A 86 3.91 -5.61 10.84
C GLN A 86 3.01 -6.86 11.00
N PRO A 87 3.58 -8.08 10.99
CA PRO A 87 2.81 -9.32 11.13
C PRO A 87 2.10 -9.43 12.49
N GLU A 88 2.58 -8.73 13.52
CA GLU A 88 1.98 -8.67 14.85
C GLU A 88 0.57 -8.02 14.86
N THR A 89 0.22 -7.26 13.82
CA THR A 89 -1.11 -6.65 13.64
C THR A 89 -1.89 -7.26 12.47
N ALA A 90 -1.57 -8.50 12.09
CA ALA A 90 -2.21 -9.18 10.96
C ALA A 90 -3.72 -9.42 11.15
N ASP A 91 -4.20 -9.52 12.39
CA ASP A 91 -5.63 -9.78 12.67
C ASP A 91 -6.54 -8.61 12.32
N THR A 92 -6.02 -7.39 12.32
CA THR A 92 -6.76 -6.16 11.95
C THR A 92 -6.41 -5.67 10.54
N TYR A 93 -5.61 -6.42 9.79
CA TYR A 93 -5.13 -6.03 8.46
C TYR A 93 -6.27 -5.97 7.43
N GLN A 94 -6.41 -4.81 6.77
CA GLN A 94 -7.37 -4.62 5.67
C GLN A 94 -6.67 -4.72 4.31
N PRO A 95 -6.68 -5.88 3.64
CA PRO A 95 -5.81 -6.15 2.50
C PRO A 95 -6.06 -5.26 1.28
N LEU A 96 -7.28 -4.76 1.09
CA LEU A 96 -7.61 -3.92 -0.07
C LEU A 96 -7.27 -2.43 0.14
N VAL A 97 -7.05 -2.01 1.39
CA VAL A 97 -6.75 -0.61 1.76
C VAL A 97 -5.28 -0.48 2.14
N GLU A 98 -4.81 -1.38 3.00
CA GLU A 98 -3.48 -1.28 3.58
C GLU A 98 -2.40 -1.79 2.62
N LEU A 99 -2.67 -2.78 1.76
CA LEU A 99 -1.70 -3.38 0.83
C LEU A 99 -0.37 -3.73 1.53
N GLY A 100 0.76 -3.21 1.07
CA GLY A 100 2.05 -3.37 1.74
C GLY A 100 2.21 -2.61 3.05
N ARG A 101 1.16 -1.94 3.57
CA ARG A 101 1.13 -1.00 4.71
C ARG A 101 1.88 0.32 4.45
N PHE A 102 2.45 0.92 5.50
CA PHE A 102 3.16 2.20 5.51
C PHE A 102 4.08 2.37 4.30
N ASN A 103 4.17 3.56 3.72
CA ASN A 103 4.99 3.89 2.55
C ASN A 103 4.82 2.96 1.33
N CYS A 104 3.75 2.16 1.26
CA CYS A 104 3.46 1.35 0.08
C CYS A 104 2.95 2.26 -1.03
N ARG A 105 3.57 2.17 -2.21
CA ARG A 105 3.22 2.98 -3.40
C ARG A 105 2.26 2.27 -4.35
N HIS A 106 1.81 1.08 -3.98
CA HIS A 106 0.94 0.28 -4.81
C HIS A 106 -0.52 0.72 -4.69
N TRP A 107 -1.30 0.40 -5.71
CA TRP A 107 -2.75 0.55 -5.76
C TRP A 107 -3.35 -0.66 -6.48
N LEU A 108 -4.65 -0.83 -6.35
CA LEU A 108 -5.39 -1.89 -7.01
C LEU A 108 -5.95 -1.37 -8.32
N LYS A 109 -5.41 -1.82 -9.45
CA LYS A 109 -6.06 -1.58 -10.74
C LYS A 109 -7.16 -2.60 -10.90
N TRP A 110 -8.37 -2.25 -10.49
CA TRP A 110 -9.56 -3.08 -10.69
C TRP A 110 -9.85 -3.25 -12.18
N ILE A 111 -10.25 -4.46 -12.56
CA ILE A 111 -10.52 -4.85 -13.94
C ILE A 111 -11.77 -5.71 -14.01
N THR A 112 -12.38 -5.77 -15.20
CA THR A 112 -13.54 -6.62 -15.44
C THR A 112 -13.16 -8.10 -15.43
N ASP A 113 -14.16 -8.96 -15.23
CA ASP A 113 -13.98 -10.41 -15.34
C ASP A 113 -13.47 -10.82 -16.73
N GLU A 114 -13.88 -10.11 -17.78
CA GLU A 114 -13.43 -10.36 -19.15
C GLU A 114 -11.93 -10.06 -19.32
N GLN A 115 -11.47 -8.90 -18.83
CA GLN A 115 -10.04 -8.56 -18.80
C GLN A 115 -9.25 -9.58 -17.97
N ALA A 116 -9.81 -10.05 -16.86
CA ALA A 116 -9.16 -11.06 -16.02
C ALA A 116 -9.05 -12.43 -16.72
N LYS A 117 -10.02 -12.80 -17.57
CA LYS A 117 -9.95 -14.01 -18.41
C LYS A 117 -8.87 -13.88 -19.48
N GLU A 118 -8.80 -12.74 -20.16
CA GLU A 118 -7.80 -12.45 -21.20
C GLU A 118 -6.37 -12.54 -20.65
N ILE A 119 -6.13 -12.08 -19.42
CA ILE A 119 -4.80 -12.15 -18.79
C ILE A 119 -4.41 -13.59 -18.40
N LYS A 120 -5.39 -14.48 -18.19
CA LYS A 120 -5.15 -15.87 -17.77
C LYS A 120 -5.05 -16.87 -18.92
N GLY A 121 -5.73 -16.58 -20.03
CA GLY A 121 -5.70 -17.37 -21.26
C GLY A 121 -4.41 -17.15 -22.02
#